data_AF-T1CC34-F1
#
_entry.id   AF-T1CC34-F1
#
_cell.length_a   1.000
_cell.length_b   1.000
_cell.length_c   1.000
_cell.angle_alpha   90.00
_cell.angle_beta   90.00
_cell.angle_gamma   90.00
#
_symmetry.space_group_name_H-M   'P 1'
#
loop_
_entity.id
_entity.type
_entity.pdbx_description
1 polymer ?
#
loop_
_entity_poly.entity_id
_entity_poly.type
_entity_poly.pdbx_seq_one_letter_code
_entity_poly.pdbx_strand_id
1 'polypeptide(L)'
;MIATQFDLLALGILEQSDARERRTWIVVDELPALGRIASLEEFLSRARKAGGCAVLGVQSLVQLQRLYGPHSASAIVSCCASILALALGDAESQEYMSKL
;
A
#
# COMPACT_ATOMS: atom_id res chain seq x y z
N MET A 1 -4.37 -15.85 6.83
CA MET A 1 -5.27 -16.27 5.74
C MET A 1 -5.44 -15.14 4.72
N ILE A 2 -5.90 -13.95 5.12
CA ILE A 2 -6.10 -12.81 4.20
C ILE A 2 -4.77 -12.23 3.67
N ALA A 3 -3.76 -12.03 4.53
CA ALA A 3 -2.43 -11.58 4.08
C ALA A 3 -1.82 -12.53 3.02
N THR A 4 -1.98 -13.83 3.22
CA THR A 4 -1.53 -14.86 2.26
C THR A 4 -2.29 -14.78 0.93
N GLN A 5 -3.60 -14.46 0.95
CA GLN A 5 -4.37 -14.23 -0.27
C GLN A 5 -3.87 -13.00 -1.00
N PHE A 6 -3.54 -11.92 -0.28
CA PHE A 6 -2.91 -10.74 -0.87
C PHE A 6 -1.61 -11.13 -1.57
N ASP A 7 -0.73 -11.88 -0.89
CA ASP A 7 0.55 -12.30 -1.47
C ASP A 7 0.36 -13.12 -2.76
N LEU A 8 -0.58 -14.07 -2.77
CA LEU A 8 -0.89 -14.85 -3.97
C LEU A 8 -1.45 -13.99 -5.12
N LEU A 9 -2.32 -13.03 -4.81
CA LEU A 9 -2.88 -12.11 -5.80
C LEU A 9 -1.80 -11.17 -6.35
N ALA A 10 -0.93 -10.65 -5.48
CA ALA A 10 0.17 -9.80 -5.87
C ALA A 10 1.12 -10.52 -6.83
N LEU A 11 1.52 -11.76 -6.50
CA LEU A 11 2.34 -12.60 -7.37
C LEU A 11 1.65 -12.85 -8.71
N GLY A 12 0.40 -13.26 -8.71
CA GLY A 12 -0.35 -13.54 -9.95
C GLY A 12 -0.51 -12.31 -10.85
N ILE A 13 -0.63 -11.10 -10.27
CA ILE A 13 -0.66 -9.86 -11.05
C ILE A 13 0.73 -9.55 -11.62
N LEU A 14 1.79 -9.72 -10.83
CA LEU A 14 3.17 -9.44 -11.26
C LEU A 14 3.68 -10.37 -12.38
N GLU A 15 3.12 -11.58 -12.49
CA GLU A 15 3.46 -12.55 -13.55
C GLU A 15 2.71 -12.32 -14.86
N GLN A 16 1.69 -11.46 -14.88
CA GLN A 16 0.93 -11.19 -16.09
C GLN A 16 1.75 -10.38 -17.10
N SER A 17 1.48 -10.61 -18.39
CA SER A 17 2.07 -9.82 -19.47
C SER A 17 1.65 -8.35 -19.36
N ASP A 18 2.56 -7.47 -19.81
CA ASP A 18 2.34 -6.03 -19.86
C ASP A 18 1.07 -5.71 -20.64
N ALA A 19 0.06 -5.22 -19.93
CA ALA A 19 -1.25 -4.93 -20.50
C ALA A 19 -1.70 -3.56 -19.98
N ARG A 20 -1.36 -2.49 -20.73
CA ARG A 20 -1.70 -1.10 -20.35
C ARG A 20 -3.20 -0.83 -20.24
N GLU A 21 -4.02 -1.64 -20.92
CA GLU A 21 -5.49 -1.51 -20.89
C GLU A 21 -6.12 -2.26 -19.73
N ARG A 22 -5.46 -3.31 -19.21
CA ARG A 22 -6.00 -4.12 -18.12
C ARG A 22 -5.66 -3.45 -16.79
N ARG A 23 -6.67 -3.26 -15.93
CA ARG A 23 -6.50 -2.72 -14.58
C ARG A 23 -7.00 -3.70 -13.54
N THR A 24 -6.10 -4.20 -12.70
CA THR A 24 -6.46 -5.06 -11.57
C THR A 24 -6.27 -4.27 -10.29
N TRP A 25 -7.36 -4.08 -9.54
CA TRP A 25 -7.34 -3.28 -8.32
C TRP A 25 -7.29 -4.18 -7.09
N ILE A 26 -6.34 -3.89 -6.20
CA ILE A 26 -6.35 -4.39 -4.84
C ILE A 26 -6.75 -3.23 -3.92
N VAL A 27 -7.86 -3.40 -3.22
CA VAL A 27 -8.36 -2.40 -2.27
C VAL A 27 -8.28 -2.99 -0.89
N VAL A 28 -7.50 -2.34 -0.04
CA VAL A 28 -7.34 -2.69 1.37
C VAL A 28 -7.85 -1.51 2.18
N ASP A 29 -8.93 -1.72 2.93
CA ASP A 29 -9.58 -0.69 3.74
C ASP A 29 -8.78 -0.33 4.99
N GLU A 30 -8.13 -1.30 5.60
CA GLU A 30 -7.23 -1.09 6.74
C GLU A 30 -6.00 -2.00 6.62
N LEU A 31 -4.92 -1.43 6.08
CA LEU A 31 -3.68 -2.16 5.80
C LEU A 31 -3.03 -2.73 7.08
N PRO A 32 -2.87 -1.96 8.18
CA PRO A 32 -2.36 -2.49 9.44
C PRO A 32 -3.10 -3.73 9.99
N ALA A 33 -4.41 -3.86 9.76
CA ALA A 33 -5.19 -5.01 10.24
C ALA A 33 -4.78 -6.35 9.59
N LEU A 34 -4.18 -6.30 8.40
CA LEU A 34 -3.67 -7.50 7.71
C LEU A 34 -2.31 -7.97 8.23
N GLY A 35 -1.66 -7.18 9.09
CA GLY A 35 -0.28 -7.40 9.50
C GLY A 35 0.71 -7.10 8.38
N ARG A 36 1.96 -7.51 8.56
CA ARG A 36 3.03 -7.23 7.61
C ARG A 36 2.91 -8.14 6.39
N ILE A 37 2.72 -7.54 5.23
CA ILE A 37 2.64 -8.23 3.94
C ILE A 37 4.02 -8.11 3.28
N ALA A 38 4.65 -9.25 2.99
CA ALA A 38 6.01 -9.27 2.45
C ALA A 38 6.07 -8.75 1.00
N SER A 39 5.07 -9.11 0.19
CA SER A 39 5.02 -8.75 -1.23
C SER A 39 4.55 -7.31 -1.50
N LEU A 40 4.13 -6.56 -0.47
CA LEU A 40 3.47 -5.26 -0.66
C LEU A 40 4.38 -4.23 -1.35
N GLU A 41 5.62 -4.06 -0.88
CA GLU A 41 6.56 -3.08 -1.47
C GLU A 41 6.90 -3.44 -2.92
N GLU A 42 7.11 -4.73 -3.19
CA GLU A 42 7.36 -5.23 -4.54
C GLU A 42 6.14 -5.02 -5.44
N PHE A 43 4.95 -5.32 -4.94
CA PHE A 43 3.70 -5.08 -5.65
C PHE A 43 3.54 -3.61 -6.01
N LEU A 44 3.64 -2.69 -5.05
CA LEU A 44 3.44 -1.25 -5.30
C LEU A 44 4.48 -0.69 -6.30
N SER A 45 5.72 -1.17 -6.27
CA SER A 45 6.77 -0.70 -7.17
C SER A 45 6.66 -1.25 -8.60
N ARG A 46 6.25 -2.52 -8.77
CA ARG A 46 6.27 -3.22 -10.06
C ARG A 46 4.90 -3.34 -10.73
N ALA A 47 3.81 -3.38 -9.97
CA ALA A 47 2.48 -3.70 -10.48
C ALA A 47 2.00 -2.75 -11.57
N ARG A 48 2.50 -1.50 -11.62
CA ARG A 48 2.15 -0.51 -12.65
C ARG A 48 2.37 -1.03 -14.08
N LYS A 49 3.41 -1.83 -14.33
CA LYS A 49 3.68 -2.40 -15.68
C LYS A 49 2.66 -3.48 -16.07
N ALA A 50 2.33 -4.33 -15.10
CA ALA A 50 1.35 -5.41 -15.25
C ALA A 50 -0.11 -4.94 -15.07
N GLY A 51 -0.36 -3.63 -15.01
CA GLY A 51 -1.72 -3.07 -14.87
C GLY A 51 -2.32 -3.20 -13.47
N GLY A 52 -1.53 -3.52 -12.44
CA GLY A 52 -2.00 -3.55 -11.06
C GLY A 52 -2.10 -2.14 -10.45
N CYS A 53 -3.13 -1.93 -9.64
CA CYS A 53 -3.41 -0.71 -8.89
C CYS A 53 -3.73 -1.07 -7.44
N ALA A 54 -3.31 -0.24 -6.49
CA ALA A 54 -3.64 -0.39 -5.08
C ALA A 54 -4.37 0.84 -4.54
N VAL A 55 -5.33 0.59 -3.64
CA VAL A 55 -5.86 1.59 -2.72
C VAL A 55 -5.62 1.05 -1.31
N LEU A 56 -4.90 1.81 -0.50
CA LEU A 56 -4.50 1.42 0.85
C LEU A 56 -5.10 2.41 1.84
N GLY A 57 -6.00 1.92 2.69
CA GLY A 57 -6.50 2.66 3.84
C GLY A 57 -5.60 2.48 5.04
N VAL A 58 -5.30 3.60 5.70
CA VAL A 58 -4.47 3.67 6.90
C VAL A 58 -5.09 4.72 7.82
N GLN A 59 -5.44 4.33 9.04
CA GLN A 59 -5.99 5.27 10.02
C GLN A 59 -4.92 6.13 10.71
N SER A 60 -3.71 5.57 10.88
CA SER A 60 -2.58 6.25 11.52
C SER A 60 -1.25 5.82 10.92
N LEU A 61 -0.42 6.79 10.54
CA LEU A 61 0.90 6.50 10.00
C LEU A 61 1.84 5.91 11.05
N VAL A 62 1.62 6.25 12.32
CA VAL A 62 2.36 5.67 13.45
C VAL A 62 2.16 4.15 13.50
N GLN A 63 0.93 3.67 13.25
CA GLN A 63 0.68 2.22 13.17
C GLN A 63 1.37 1.58 11.98
N LEU A 64 1.34 2.24 10.81
CA LEU A 64 2.04 1.77 9.61
C LEU A 64 3.56 1.68 9.85
N GLN A 65 4.15 2.70 10.46
CA GLN A 65 5.57 2.75 10.81
C GLN A 65 5.95 1.71 11.87
N ARG A 66 5.08 1.43 12.85
CA ARG A 66 5.32 0.34 13.82
C ARG A 66 5.33 -1.03 13.16
N LEU A 67 4.47 -1.24 12.16
CA LEU A 67 4.30 -2.53 11.49
C LEU A 67 5.39 -2.82 10.45
N TYR A 68 5.72 -1.83 9.62
CA TYR A 68 6.68 -1.98 8.52
C TYR A 68 8.08 -1.42 8.85
N GLY A 69 8.19 -0.61 9.89
CA GLY A 69 9.37 0.21 10.16
C GLY A 69 9.29 1.56 9.44
N PRO A 70 10.02 2.59 9.92
CA PRO A 70 9.92 3.95 9.38
C PRO A 70 10.32 4.07 7.91
N HIS A 71 11.36 3.32 7.50
CA HIS A 71 11.87 3.34 6.13
C HIS A 71 10.87 2.71 5.14
N SER A 72 10.43 1.48 5.42
CA SER A 72 9.44 0.78 4.57
C SER A 72 8.10 1.49 4.53
N ALA A 73 7.61 2.02 5.67
CA ALA A 73 6.38 2.80 5.68
C ALA A 73 6.48 4.04 4.78
N SER A 74 7.60 4.78 4.85
CA SER A 74 7.85 5.91 3.95
C SER A 74 7.92 5.49 2.48
N ALA A 75 8.52 4.33 2.18
CA ALA A 75 8.58 3.79 0.82
C ALA A 75 7.18 3.42 0.29
N ILE A 76 6.36 2.76 1.09
CA ILE A 76 4.96 2.42 0.76
C ILE A 76 4.17 3.68 0.41
N VAL A 77 4.24 4.71 1.26
CA VAL A 77 3.56 5.98 1.02
C VAL A 77 4.10 6.66 -0.24
N SER A 78 5.42 6.63 -0.47
CA SER A 78 6.04 7.23 -1.66
C SER A 78 5.68 6.50 -2.96
N CYS A 79 5.42 5.18 -2.91
CA CYS A 79 4.94 4.43 -4.07
C CYS A 79 3.48 4.75 -4.41
N CYS A 80 2.71 5.32 -3.47
CA CYS A 80 1.34 5.76 -3.71
C CYS A 80 1.35 7.13 -4.40
N ALA A 81 1.11 7.14 -5.71
CA ALA A 81 1.09 8.37 -6.51
C ALA A 81 -0.05 9.34 -6.17
N SER A 82 -1.06 8.88 -5.43
CA SER A 82 -2.20 9.69 -5.00
C SER A 82 -2.43 9.45 -3.51
N ILE A 83 -2.52 10.55 -2.76
CA ILE A 83 -2.71 10.55 -1.31
C ILE A 83 -4.01 11.31 -1.03
N LEU A 84 -4.88 10.69 -0.24
CA LEU A 84 -6.10 11.32 0.27
C LEU A 84 -5.99 11.40 1.79
N ALA A 85 -5.75 12.61 2.31
CA ALA A 85 -5.76 12.87 3.74
C ALA A 85 -7.18 13.27 4.18
N LEU A 86 -7.78 12.45 5.07
CA LEU A 86 -9.05 12.74 5.74
C LEU A 86 -8.79 13.19 7.19
N ALA A 87 -9.84 13.39 7.99
CA ALA A 87 -9.67 13.77 9.39
C ALA A 87 -8.79 12.76 10.16
N LEU A 88 -7.55 13.13 10.45
CA LEU A 88 -6.59 12.30 11.17
C LEU A 88 -6.74 12.53 12.68
N GLY A 89 -6.77 11.44 13.45
CA GLY A 89 -6.96 11.48 14.90
C GLY A 89 -5.70 11.80 15.70
N ASP A 90 -4.51 11.69 15.11
CA ASP A 90 -3.23 11.87 15.80
C ASP A 90 -2.37 12.98 15.20
N ALA A 91 -1.73 13.77 16.07
CA ALA A 91 -0.95 14.95 15.70
C ALA A 91 0.29 14.62 14.87
N GLU A 92 0.90 13.45 15.10
CA GLU A 92 2.09 13.01 14.37
C GLU A 92 1.76 12.71 12.90
N SER A 93 0.67 11.99 12.63
CA SER A 93 0.19 11.76 11.26
C SER A 93 -0.26 13.06 10.59
N GLN A 94 -0.87 13.99 11.34
CA GLN A 94 -1.22 15.33 10.82
C GLN A 94 0.02 16.11 10.40
N GLU A 95 1.06 16.15 11.24
CA GLU A 95 2.30 16.86 10.93
C GLU A 95 3.01 16.21 9.73
N TYR A 96 3.06 14.88 9.67
CA TYR A 96 3.64 14.18 8.53
C TYR A 96 2.88 14.49 7.23
N MET A 97 1.54 14.44 7.25
CA MET A 97 0.71 14.74 6.08
C MET A 97 0.78 16.20 5.66
N SER A 98 1.05 17.13 6.59
CA SER A 98 1.31 18.53 6.26
C SER A 98 2.65 18.76 5.53
N LYS A 99 3.59 17.81 5.59
CA LYS A 99 4.93 17.91 5.01
C LYS A 99 5.07 17.18 3.68
N LEU A 100 4.08 16.36 3.30
CA LEU A 100 3.98 15.69 2.01
C LEU A 100 3.53 16.68 0.92
#